data_AF-A0A965WS54-F1
#
_entry.id   AF-A0A965WS54-F1
#
_cell.length_a   1.000
_cell.length_b   1.000
_cell.length_c   1.000
_cell.angle_alpha   90.00
_cell.angle_beta   90.00
_cell.angle_gamma   90.00
#
_symmetry.space_group_name_H-M   'P 1'
#
loop_
_entity.id
_entity.type
_entity.pdbx_description
1 polymer ?
#
loop_
_entity_poly.entity_id
_entity_poly.type
_entity_poly.pdbx_seq_one_letter_code
_entity_poly.pdbx_strand_id
1 'polypeptide(L)' 'MKKLLIITGPTATGKSALAIDCAKAIGGEIISADSMQIYKQLDIG' A
#
# COMPACT_ATOMS: atom_id res chain seq x y z
N MET A 1 17.12 -6.90 13.66
CA MET A 1 16.60 -6.04 12.58
C MET A 1 15.09 -6.22 12.50
N LYS A 2 14.33 -5.15 12.25
CA LYS A 2 12.89 -5.26 11.93
C LYS A 2 12.73 -5.59 10.44
N LYS A 3 11.79 -6.47 10.10
CA LYS A 3 11.49 -6.84 8.70
C LYS A 3 10.56 -5.79 8.08
N LEU A 4 10.76 -5.51 6.79
CA LEU A 4 9.91 -4.61 5.99
C LEU A 4 9.50 -5.35 4.72
N LEU A 5 8.20 -5.38 4.43
CA LEU A 5 7.64 -5.90 3.18
C LEU A 5 7.38 -4.74 2.23
N ILE A 6 7.89 -4.84 1.00
CA ILE A 6 7.70 -3.83 -0.05
C ILE A 6 6.86 -4.45 -1.16
N ILE A 7 5.75 -3.80 -1.50
CA ILE A 7 4.88 -4.18 -2.63
C ILE A 7 5.04 -3.12 -3.70
N THR A 8 5.60 -3.52 -4.84
CA THR A 8 5.88 -2.65 -5.99
C THR A 8 5.19 -3.17 -7.25
N GLY A 9 5.01 -2.31 -8.25
CA GLY A 9 4.42 -2.66 -9.54
C GLY A 9 3.65 -1.49 -10.18
N PRO A 10 3.30 -1.59 -11.47
CA PRO A 10 2.56 -0.56 -12.20
C PRO A 10 1.21 -0.21 -11.55
N THR A 11 0.65 0.97 -11.87
CA THR A 11 -0.73 1.34 -11.46
C THR A 11 -1.74 0.31 -11.96
N ALA A 12 -2.87 0.17 -11.24
CA ALA A 12 -3.96 -0.77 -11.56
C ALA A 12 -3.63 -2.28 -11.51
N THR A 13 -2.47 -2.68 -10.97
CA THR A 13 -2.09 -4.11 -10.81
C THR A 13 -2.58 -4.78 -9.52
N GLY A 14 -3.45 -4.12 -8.74
CA GLY A 14 -4.03 -4.71 -7.51
C GLY A 14 -3.16 -4.63 -6.25
N LYS A 15 -2.09 -3.81 -6.25
CA LYS A 15 -1.17 -3.65 -5.10
C LYS A 15 -1.86 -3.35 -3.78
N SER A 16 -2.87 -2.47 -3.78
CA SER A 16 -3.60 -2.10 -2.56
C SER A 16 -4.35 -3.28 -1.96
N ALA A 17 -4.96 -4.13 -2.80
CA ALA A 17 -5.65 -5.34 -2.33
C ALA A 17 -4.65 -6.32 -1.69
N LEU A 18 -3.52 -6.57 -2.36
CA LEU A 18 -2.46 -7.42 -1.84
C LEU A 18 -1.89 -6.89 -0.51
N ALA A 19 -1.68 -5.58 -0.40
CA ALA A 19 -1.16 -4.96 0.82
C ALA A 19 -2.11 -5.17 2.02
N ILE A 20 -3.43 -5.07 1.80
CA ILE A 20 -4.45 -5.34 2.82
C ILE A 20 -4.39 -6.80 3.28
N ASP A 21 -4.32 -7.74 2.35
CA ASP A 21 -4.27 -9.16 2.68
C ASP A 21 -2.98 -9.54 3.42
N CYS A 22 -1.84 -9.01 2.98
CA CYS A 22 -0.56 -9.19 3.66
C CYS A 22 -0.58 -8.60 5.08
N ALA A 23 -1.08 -7.38 5.25
CA ALA A 23 -1.15 -6.72 6.55
C ALA A 23 -2.00 -7.52 7.55
N LYS A 24 -3.17 -8.03 7.12
CA LYS A 24 -4.03 -8.92 7.92
C LYS A 24 -3.33 -10.22 8.29
N ALA A 25 -2.61 -10.84 7.35
CA ALA A 25 -1.94 -12.12 7.58
C ALA A 25 -0.77 -12.03 8.56
N ILE A 26 -0.05 -10.89 8.59
CA ILE A 26 1.14 -10.72 9.42
C ILE A 26 0.92 -9.83 10.66
N GLY A 27 -0.28 -9.29 10.85
CA GLY A 27 -0.57 -8.30 11.89
C GLY A 27 0.23 -7.00 11.71
N GLY A 28 0.44 -6.60 10.46
CA GLY A 28 1.26 -5.44 10.08
C GLY A 28 0.44 -4.19 9.78
N GLU A 29 1.15 -3.07 9.64
CA GLU A 29 0.58 -1.79 9.23
C GLU A 29 0.99 -1.45 7.80
N ILE A 30 0.12 -0.73 7.09
CA ILE A 30 0.35 -0.30 5.71
C ILE A 30 0.82 1.15 5.71
N ILE A 31 1.91 1.42 4.99
CA ILE A 31 2.38 2.77 4.70
C ILE A 31 2.29 2.96 3.18
N SER A 32 1.54 3.98 2.73
CA SER A 32 1.49 4.32 1.30
C SER A 32 2.81 4.96 0.86
N ALA A 33 3.32 4.52 -0.29
CA ALA A 33 4.48 5.08 -0.96
C ALA A 33 4.10 5.75 -2.30
N ASP A 34 2.82 6.08 -2.48
CA ASP A 34 2.30 6.74 -3.67
C ASP A 34 2.35 8.27 -3.49
N SER A 35 3.02 8.97 -4.41
CA SER A 35 3.19 10.42 -4.35
C SER A 35 1.89 11.20 -4.59
N MET A 36 0.86 10.59 -5.16
CA MET A 36 -0.43 11.23 -5.40
C MET A 36 -1.39 11.08 -4.23
N GLN A 37 -1.28 10.02 -3.42
CA GLN A 37 -2.18 9.76 -2.28
C GLN A 37 -1.91 10.63 -1.05
N ILE A 38 -0.90 11.48 -1.09
CA ILE A 38 -0.60 12.44 0.01
C ILE A 38 -1.56 13.65 0.00
N TYR A 39 -2.19 13.93 -1.14
CA TYR A 39 -3.06 15.08 -1.31
C TYR A 39 -4.45 14.79 -0.73
N LYS A 40 -4.92 15.66 0.16
CA LYS A 40 -6.26 15.56 0.74
C LYS A 40 -7.32 15.86 -0.32
N GLN A 41 -8.47 15.20 -0.20
CA GLN A 41 -9.64 15.38 -1.08
C GLN A 41 -9.41 14.94 -2.54
N LEU A 42 -8.27 14.29 -2.83
CA LEU A 42 -7.98 13.68 -4.13
C LEU A 42 -8.28 12.18 -4.09
N ASP A 43 -9.51 11.83 -3.71
CA ASP A 43 -9.90 10.44 -3.46
C ASP A 43 -10.26 9.67 -4.75
N ILE A 44 -10.43 10.39 -5.88
CA ILE A 44 -10.88 9.86 -7.17
C ILE A 44 -9.89 10.29 -8.26
N GLY A 45 -9.34 9.31 -8.99
CA GLY A 45 -8.38 9.49 -10.09
C GLY A 45 -8.10 8.18 -10.83
#